data_AF-A0A928TVU7-F1
#
_entry.id   AF-A0A928TVU7-F1
#
_cell.length_a   1.000
_cell.length_b   1.000
_cell.length_c   1.000
_cell.angle_alpha   90.00
_cell.angle_beta   90.00
_cell.angle_gamma   90.00
#
_symmetry.space_group_name_H-M   'P 1'
#
loop_
_entity.id
_entity.type
_entity.pdbx_description
1 polymer ?
#
loop_
_entity_poly.entity_id
_entity_poly.type
_entity_poly.pdbx_seq_one_letter_code
_entity_poly.pdbx_strand_id
1 'polypeptide(L)'
;MGSWRKLAGLSWADRRLLARAAVMLAHVKLALPSTAFRAKRDRAAIARDPARVAEELDRAAAVARVVAVAAARVPFRVSCLHRSVVLWRLLSAERIECELELGARTGAGPFEAHAWVECHGVAIGEDPRQLGRYRRFGRSVVPTHGSSRAPGAEARHPT
;
A
#
# COMPACT_ATOMS: atom_id res chain seq x y z
N MET A 1 -27.84 -6.25 -7.20
CA MET A 1 -28.10 -6.65 -8.61
C MET A 1 -27.96 -5.41 -9.49
N GLY A 2 -27.26 -5.52 -10.63
CA GLY A 2 -26.87 -4.41 -11.52
C GLY A 2 -25.43 -3.94 -11.25
N SER A 3 -24.45 -3.96 -12.16
CA SER A 3 -24.47 -4.04 -13.63
C SER A 3 -23.40 -5.03 -14.13
N TRP A 4 -23.85 -6.22 -14.53
CA TRP A 4 -23.03 -7.26 -15.16
C TRP A 4 -22.72 -6.93 -16.63
N ARG A 5 -23.30 -5.83 -17.15
CA ARG A 5 -23.15 -5.36 -18.54
C ARG A 5 -21.94 -4.43 -18.77
N LYS A 6 -21.26 -3.95 -17.73
CA LYS A 6 -20.03 -3.14 -17.90
C LYS A 6 -18.73 -3.96 -18.01
N LEU A 7 -18.78 -5.28 -17.80
CA LEU A 7 -17.61 -6.18 -17.91
C LEU A 7 -17.53 -6.92 -19.26
N ALA A 8 -18.59 -6.90 -20.07
CA ALA A 8 -18.62 -7.60 -21.35
C ALA A 8 -17.86 -6.86 -22.48
N GLY A 9 -17.44 -5.61 -22.25
CA GLY A 9 -16.62 -4.81 -23.17
C GLY A 9 -15.16 -4.67 -22.75
N LEU A 10 -14.66 -5.53 -21.84
CA LEU A 10 -13.24 -5.52 -21.46
C LEU A 10 -12.39 -5.81 -22.68
N SER A 11 -11.59 -4.83 -23.08
CA SER A 11 -10.60 -4.99 -24.14
C SER A 11 -9.69 -6.18 -23.81
N TRP A 12 -9.08 -6.80 -24.82
CA TRP A 12 -8.13 -7.88 -24.58
C TRP A 12 -6.99 -7.47 -23.62
N ALA A 13 -6.63 -6.19 -23.65
CA ALA A 13 -5.69 -5.59 -22.70
C ALA A 13 -6.20 -5.65 -21.25
N ASP A 14 -7.48 -5.37 -21.00
CA ASP A 14 -8.03 -5.44 -19.64
C ASP A 14 -8.16 -6.87 -19.14
N ARG A 15 -8.46 -7.83 -20.02
CA ARG A 15 -8.46 -9.27 -19.67
C ARG A 15 -7.06 -9.75 -19.30
N ARG A 16 -6.04 -9.34 -20.07
CA ARG A 16 -4.63 -9.64 -19.77
C ARG A 16 -4.20 -8.97 -18.47
N LEU A 17 -4.61 -7.73 -18.21
CA LEU A 17 -4.33 -7.03 -16.96
C LEU A 17 -4.99 -7.75 -15.76
N LEU A 18 -6.24 -8.20 -15.91
CA LEU A 18 -6.95 -8.97 -14.90
C LEU A 18 -6.23 -10.28 -14.58
N ALA A 19 -5.85 -11.05 -15.61
CA ALA A 19 -5.11 -12.30 -15.43
C ALA A 19 -3.75 -12.06 -14.76
N ARG A 20 -3.02 -11.02 -15.20
CA ARG A 20 -1.76 -10.61 -14.59
C ARG A 20 -1.94 -10.23 -13.12
N ALA A 21 -2.98 -9.46 -12.78
CA ALA A 21 -3.29 -9.09 -11.41
C ALA A 21 -3.57 -10.33 -10.55
N ALA A 22 -4.37 -11.29 -11.05
CA ALA A 22 -4.66 -12.53 -10.34
C ALA A 22 -3.39 -13.38 -10.06
N VAL A 23 -2.53 -13.56 -11.07
CA VAL A 23 -1.25 -14.26 -10.92
C VAL A 23 -0.35 -13.54 -9.92
N MET A 24 -0.24 -12.22 -10.01
CA MET A 24 0.56 -11.43 -9.08
C MET A 24 0.02 -11.50 -7.65
N LEU A 25 -1.30 -11.54 -7.44
CA LEU A 25 -1.89 -11.71 -6.11
C LEU A 25 -1.51 -13.06 -5.50
N ALA A 26 -1.55 -14.14 -6.28
CA ALA A 26 -1.11 -15.45 -5.83
C ALA A 26 0.38 -15.44 -5.46
N HIS A 27 1.23 -14.90 -6.35
CA HIS A 27 2.67 -14.82 -6.12
C HIS A 27 3.02 -13.98 -4.90
N VAL A 28 2.43 -12.79 -4.77
CA VAL A 28 2.67 -11.87 -3.64
C VAL A 28 2.21 -12.50 -2.33
N LYS A 29 1.11 -13.26 -2.32
CA LYS A 29 0.67 -14.00 -1.12
C LYS A 29 1.67 -15.06 -0.67
N LEU A 30 2.36 -15.72 -1.61
CA LEU A 30 3.36 -16.73 -1.31
C LEU A 30 4.72 -16.13 -0.93
N ALA A 31 5.08 -14.98 -1.50
CA ALA A 31 6.42 -14.39 -1.37
C ALA A 31 6.55 -13.25 -0.34
N LEU A 32 5.47 -12.57 0.04
CA LEU A 32 5.52 -11.51 1.06
C LEU A 32 6.03 -11.99 2.43
N PRO A 33 5.67 -13.20 2.93
CA PRO A 33 6.16 -13.66 4.23
C PRO A 33 7.69 -13.80 4.31
N SER A 34 8.39 -13.85 3.18
CA SER A 34 9.82 -14.16 3.09
C SER A 34 10.68 -13.04 2.49
N THR A 35 10.13 -11.85 2.22
CA THR A 35 10.88 -10.77 1.56
C THR A 35 10.96 -9.51 2.41
N ALA A 36 12.18 -8.98 2.57
CA ALA A 36 12.41 -7.65 3.13
C ALA A 36 11.89 -6.60 2.14
N PHE A 37 10.64 -6.17 2.33
CA PHE A 37 10.00 -5.17 1.48
C PHE A 37 10.60 -3.78 1.73
N ARG A 38 11.32 -3.23 0.75
CA ARG A 38 11.81 -1.85 0.76
C ARG A 38 11.07 -1.04 -0.31
N ALA A 39 10.01 -0.33 0.08
CA ALA A 39 9.49 0.75 -0.75
C ALA A 39 10.51 1.89 -0.75
N LYS A 40 10.86 2.40 -1.93
CA LYS A 40 11.61 3.65 -2.05
C LYS A 40 10.67 4.77 -1.62
N ARG A 41 11.06 5.52 -0.59
CA ARG A 41 10.28 6.63 0.00
C ARG A 41 10.81 8.02 -0.37
N ASP A 42 11.80 8.08 -1.26
CA ASP A 42 12.49 9.32 -1.55
C ASP A 42 12.32 9.69 -3.03
N ARG A 43 11.45 10.67 -3.30
CA ARG A 43 11.56 11.53 -4.48
C ARG A 43 11.15 12.96 -4.17
N ALA A 44 11.93 13.89 -4.72
CA ALA A 44 11.57 15.29 -4.82
C ALA A 44 10.42 15.44 -5.83
N ALA A 45 9.44 16.29 -5.51
CA ALA A 45 8.38 16.66 -6.44
C ALA A 45 9.02 17.35 -7.66
N ILE A 46 9.05 16.66 -8.79
CA ILE A 46 9.37 17.28 -10.08
C ILE A 46 8.09 17.97 -10.54
N ALA A 47 8.18 19.24 -10.97
CA ALA A 47 7.05 19.92 -11.58
C ALA A 47 6.58 19.11 -12.81
N ARG A 48 5.34 18.61 -12.75
CA ARG A 48 4.71 17.84 -13.83
C ARG A 48 3.58 18.65 -14.44
N ASP A 49 3.33 18.40 -15.72
CA ASP A 49 2.15 18.91 -16.43
C ASP A 49 0.86 18.39 -15.74
N PRO A 50 -0.05 19.29 -15.30
CA PRO A 50 -1.32 18.91 -14.67
C PRO A 50 -2.18 17.98 -15.54
N ALA A 51 -2.16 18.12 -16.86
CA ALA A 51 -2.96 17.27 -17.75
C ALA A 51 -2.47 15.81 -17.70
N ARG A 52 -1.14 15.64 -17.69
CA ARG A 52 -0.51 14.33 -17.53
C ARG A 52 -0.79 13.71 -16.16
N VAL A 53 -0.76 14.51 -15.10
CA VAL A 53 -1.10 14.04 -13.74
C VAL A 53 -2.53 13.50 -13.71
N ALA A 54 -3.49 14.21 -14.31
CA ALA A 54 -4.88 13.77 -14.38
C ALA A 54 -5.02 12.43 -15.14
N GLU A 55 -4.37 12.28 -16.29
CA GLU A 55 -4.37 11.03 -17.06
C GLU A 55 -3.75 9.86 -16.26
N GLU A 56 -2.63 10.10 -15.59
CA GLU A 56 -1.96 9.11 -14.75
C GLU A 56 -2.85 8.68 -13.56
N LEU A 57 -3.59 9.61 -12.94
CA LEU A 57 -4.56 9.31 -11.87
C LEU A 57 -5.75 8.50 -12.38
N ASP A 58 -6.31 8.86 -13.53
CA ASP A 58 -7.42 8.11 -14.16
C ASP A 58 -6.99 6.68 -14.50
N ARG A 59 -5.77 6.54 -15.03
CA ARG A 59 -5.17 5.23 -15.30
C ARG A 59 -4.96 4.46 -14.01
N ALA A 60 -4.44 5.08 -12.96
CA ALA A 60 -4.24 4.45 -11.66
C ALA A 60 -5.56 3.94 -11.06
N ALA A 61 -6.62 4.74 -11.12
CA ALA A 61 -7.95 4.35 -10.69
C ALA A 61 -8.52 3.17 -11.50
N ALA A 62 -8.27 3.13 -12.82
CA ALA A 62 -8.67 1.99 -13.66
C ALA A 62 -7.95 0.70 -13.26
N VAL A 63 -6.64 0.73 -13.07
CA VAL A 63 -5.85 -0.43 -12.62
C VAL A 63 -6.31 -0.90 -11.23
N ALA A 64 -6.57 0.04 -10.30
CA ALA A 64 -7.08 -0.29 -8.97
C ALA A 64 -8.42 -1.03 -9.01
N ARG A 65 -9.34 -0.62 -9.88
CA ARG A 65 -10.60 -1.37 -10.11
C ARG A 65 -10.35 -2.79 -10.59
N VAL A 66 -9.41 -2.98 -11.52
CA VAL A 66 -9.06 -4.32 -12.03
C VAL A 66 -8.46 -5.19 -10.92
N VAL A 67 -7.57 -4.64 -10.09
CA VAL A 67 -6.99 -5.35 -8.94
C VAL A 67 -8.07 -5.73 -7.92
N ALA A 68 -9.00 -4.83 -7.61
CA ALA A 68 -10.12 -5.11 -6.71
C ALA A 68 -11.00 -6.25 -7.24
N VAL A 69 -11.31 -6.23 -8.54
CA VAL A 69 -12.07 -7.30 -9.20
C VAL A 69 -11.29 -8.62 -9.20
N ALA A 70 -9.99 -8.62 -9.46
CA ALA A 70 -9.15 -9.81 -9.40
C ALA A 70 -9.13 -10.40 -7.97
N ALA A 71 -8.94 -9.56 -6.96
CA ALA A 71 -8.92 -9.94 -5.55
C ALA A 71 -10.25 -10.57 -5.08
N ALA A 72 -11.38 -10.13 -5.64
CA ALA A 72 -12.69 -10.71 -5.35
C ALA A 72 -12.95 -12.05 -6.05
N ARG A 73 -12.16 -12.41 -7.06
CA ARG A 73 -12.37 -13.63 -7.88
C ARG A 73 -11.41 -14.77 -7.57
N VAL A 74 -10.27 -14.49 -6.95
CA VAL A 74 -9.33 -15.54 -6.55
C VAL A 74 -9.94 -16.40 -5.42
N PRO A 75 -9.66 -17.71 -5.37
CA PRO A 75 -10.29 -18.63 -4.42
C PRO A 75 -9.73 -18.53 -2.99
N PHE A 76 -8.90 -17.51 -2.70
CA PHE A 76 -8.23 -17.34 -1.41
C PHE A 76 -8.37 -15.91 -0.91
N ARG A 77 -8.33 -15.73 0.42
CA ARG A 77 -8.41 -14.38 1.02
C ARG A 77 -7.21 -13.52 0.63
N VAL A 78 -7.49 -12.29 0.21
CA VAL A 78 -6.51 -11.27 -0.16
C VAL A 78 -6.62 -10.11 0.84
N SER A 79 -5.53 -9.78 1.53
CA SER A 79 -5.51 -8.63 2.46
C SER A 79 -5.30 -7.29 1.72
N CYS A 80 -5.47 -6.16 2.42
CA CYS A 80 -5.12 -4.83 1.91
C CYS A 80 -3.67 -4.79 1.40
N LEU A 81 -2.71 -5.32 2.15
CA LEU A 81 -1.30 -5.34 1.76
C LEU A 81 -1.06 -6.03 0.41
N HIS A 82 -1.67 -7.20 0.18
CA HIS A 82 -1.51 -7.91 -1.09
C HIS A 82 -2.04 -7.07 -2.27
N ARG A 83 -3.21 -6.45 -2.12
CA ARG A 83 -3.81 -5.59 -3.16
C ARG A 83 -2.92 -4.39 -3.45
N SER A 84 -2.46 -3.71 -2.42
CA SER A 84 -1.68 -2.48 -2.54
C SER A 84 -0.30 -2.77 -3.14
N VAL A 85 0.36 -3.87 -2.78
CA VAL A 85 1.62 -4.30 -3.41
C VAL A 85 1.43 -4.63 -4.90
N VAL A 86 0.36 -5.35 -5.25
CA VAL A 86 0.08 -5.67 -6.67
C VAL A 86 -0.24 -4.43 -7.47
N LEU A 87 -1.08 -3.54 -6.95
CA LEU A 87 -1.41 -2.26 -7.58
C LEU A 87 -0.15 -1.43 -7.80
N TRP A 88 0.66 -1.24 -6.76
CA TRP A 88 1.91 -0.49 -6.83
C TRP A 88 2.87 -1.06 -7.88
N ARG A 89 3.03 -2.39 -7.94
CA ARG A 89 3.90 -3.05 -8.95
C ARG A 89 3.37 -2.88 -10.38
N LEU A 90 2.05 -2.92 -10.58
CA LEU A 90 1.45 -2.70 -11.90
C LEU A 90 1.65 -1.25 -12.36
N LEU A 91 1.41 -0.27 -11.49
CA LEU A 91 1.60 1.16 -11.79
C LEU A 91 3.08 1.51 -12.01
N SER A 92 3.98 0.93 -11.21
CA SER A 92 5.42 1.08 -11.39
C SER A 92 5.88 0.55 -12.75
N ALA A 93 5.31 -0.56 -13.22
CA ALA A 93 5.62 -1.11 -14.54
C ALA A 93 5.11 -0.22 -15.69
N GLU A 94 4.08 0.60 -15.44
CA GLU A 94 3.58 1.62 -16.37
C GLU A 94 4.33 2.96 -16.23
N ARG A 95 5.36 3.03 -15.37
CA ARG A 95 6.14 4.24 -15.06
C ARG A 95 5.28 5.38 -14.47
N ILE A 96 4.17 5.03 -13.82
CA ILE A 96 3.34 5.97 -13.07
C ILE A 96 3.94 6.12 -11.68
N GLU A 97 4.15 7.37 -11.24
CA GLU A 97 4.79 7.69 -9.97
C GLU A 97 3.81 7.49 -8.81
N CYS A 98 3.91 6.33 -8.18
CA CYS A 98 3.10 5.96 -7.03
C CYS A 98 3.93 5.32 -5.93
N GLU A 99 3.53 5.55 -4.69
CA GLU A 99 4.16 5.04 -3.48
C GLU A 99 3.23 4.06 -2.77
N LEU A 100 3.83 3.00 -2.22
CA LEU A 100 3.11 2.11 -1.32
C LEU A 100 3.22 2.66 0.11
N GLU A 101 2.07 2.96 0.69
CA GLU A 101 1.95 3.46 2.04
C GLU A 101 1.44 2.37 3.00
N LEU A 102 1.96 2.42 4.21
CA LEU A 102 1.55 1.58 5.33
C LEU A 102 1.18 2.49 6.49
N GLY A 103 0.13 2.15 7.21
CA GLY A 103 -0.29 2.90 8.39
C GLY A 103 -1.04 2.02 9.39
N ALA A 104 -1.35 2.61 10.53
CA ALA A 104 -2.19 1.98 11.54
C ALA A 104 -3.24 2.96 12.05
N ARG A 105 -4.39 2.42 12.44
CA ARG A 105 -5.44 3.19 13.08
C ARG A 105 -4.94 3.73 14.42
N THR A 106 -5.20 5.00 14.69
CA THR A 106 -4.86 5.62 15.98
C THR A 106 -6.12 5.94 16.77
N GLY A 107 -6.11 5.64 18.07
CA GLY A 107 -7.23 5.88 18.98
C GLY A 107 -7.54 4.67 19.87
N ALA A 108 -8.58 4.78 20.69
CA ALA A 108 -9.06 3.68 21.52
C ALA A 108 -9.75 2.62 20.65
N GLY A 109 -9.16 1.44 20.54
CA GLY A 109 -9.68 0.31 19.78
C GLY A 109 -8.61 -0.73 19.47
N PRO A 110 -9.00 -1.89 18.89
CA PRO A 110 -8.02 -2.89 18.48
C PRO A 110 -7.04 -2.30 17.46
N PHE A 111 -5.80 -2.77 17.52
CA PHE A 111 -4.77 -2.43 16.54
C PHE A 111 -5.20 -2.92 15.15
N GLU A 112 -5.20 -2.00 14.19
CA GLU A 112 -5.59 -2.26 12.81
C GLU A 112 -4.59 -1.60 11.88
N ALA A 113 -3.87 -2.41 11.10
CA ALA A 113 -2.92 -1.95 10.10
C ALA A 113 -3.60 -1.87 8.73
N HIS A 114 -3.26 -0.85 7.95
CA HIS A 114 -3.74 -0.67 6.58
C HIS A 114 -2.59 -0.37 5.64
N ALA A 115 -2.79 -0.72 4.37
CA ALA A 115 -1.84 -0.52 3.30
C ALA A 115 -2.58 0.03 2.08
N TRP A 116 -2.09 1.12 1.49
CA TRP A 116 -2.69 1.77 0.33
C TRP A 116 -1.62 2.25 -0.64
N VAL A 117 -2.03 2.68 -1.84
CA VAL A 117 -1.13 3.27 -2.84
C VAL A 117 -1.49 4.74 -3.02
N GLU A 118 -0.50 5.61 -2.98
CA GLU A 118 -0.64 7.04 -3.21
C GLU A 118 0.06 7.42 -4.51
N CYS A 119 -0.62 8.09 -5.43
CA CYS A 119 -0.05 8.62 -6.66
C CYS A 119 -0.26 10.12 -6.69
N HIS A 120 0.79 10.91 -6.90
CA HIS A 120 0.72 12.38 -6.91
C HIS A 120 -0.01 12.98 -5.69
N GLY A 121 0.18 12.41 -4.50
CA GLY A 121 -0.49 12.84 -3.26
C GLY A 121 -1.93 12.34 -3.09
N VAL A 122 -2.44 11.53 -4.02
CA VAL A 122 -3.81 11.00 -4.01
C VAL A 122 -3.81 9.51 -3.71
N ALA A 123 -4.52 9.11 -2.64
CA ALA A 123 -4.71 7.70 -2.31
C ALA A 123 -5.67 7.02 -3.31
N ILE A 124 -5.18 6.04 -4.05
CA ILE A 124 -5.90 5.41 -5.15
C ILE A 124 -6.80 4.28 -4.66
N GLY A 125 -8.09 4.38 -4.95
CA GLY A 125 -9.08 3.33 -4.63
C GLY A 125 -9.48 3.29 -3.15
N GLU A 126 -9.09 4.31 -2.37
CA GLU A 126 -9.43 4.46 -0.97
C GLU A 126 -10.51 5.53 -0.77
N ASP A 127 -11.38 5.35 0.22
CA ASP A 127 -12.28 6.41 0.67
C ASP A 127 -11.54 7.38 1.60
N PRO A 128 -11.49 8.71 1.32
CA PRO A 128 -10.72 9.65 2.13
C PRO A 128 -11.15 9.71 3.60
N ARG A 129 -12.45 9.51 3.90
CA ARG A 129 -12.97 9.55 5.28
C ARG A 129 -12.54 8.32 6.06
N GLN A 130 -12.52 7.15 5.41
CA GLN A 130 -12.01 5.92 6.01
C GLN A 130 -10.49 5.99 6.18
N LEU A 131 -9.77 6.48 5.16
CA LEU A 131 -8.32 6.58 5.20
C LEU A 131 -7.82 7.55 6.28
N GLY A 132 -8.55 8.65 6.52
CA GLY A 132 -8.22 9.62 7.58
C GLY A 132 -8.16 9.06 9.01
N ARG A 133 -8.63 7.82 9.23
CA ARG A 133 -8.50 7.11 10.51
C ARG A 133 -7.13 6.47 10.73
N TYR A 134 -6.34 6.34 9.67
CA TYR A 134 -5.03 5.71 9.69
C TYR A 134 -3.94 6.77 9.67
N ARG A 135 -2.95 6.61 10.55
CA ARG A 135 -1.70 7.37 10.45
C ARG A 135 -0.68 6.55 9.69
N ARG A 136 -0.13 7.15 8.63
CA ARG A 136 1.01 6.57 7.91
C ARG A 136 2.18 6.34 8.87
N PHE A 137 2.82 5.20 8.75
CA PHE A 137 4.05 4.93 9.46
C PHE A 137 5.12 5.90 8.94
N GLY A 138 5.72 6.68 9.83
CA GLY A 138 6.87 7.52 9.50
C GLY A 138 8.11 6.69 9.16
N ARG A 139 9.31 7.30 9.27
CA ARG A 139 10.60 6.58 9.17
C ARG A 139 10.60 5.31 10.03
N SER A 140 11.37 4.29 9.63
CA SER A 140 11.56 3.08 10.42
C SER A 140 11.82 3.42 11.87
N VAL A 141 10.97 2.93 12.76
CA VAL A 141 11.25 2.91 14.20
C VAL A 141 12.21 1.75 14.40
N VAL A 142 13.52 2.05 14.45
CA VAL A 142 14.50 1.08 14.92
C VAL A 142 14.26 0.95 16.43
N PRO A 143 13.95 -0.25 16.96
CA PRO A 143 13.87 -0.43 18.40
C PRO A 143 15.23 -0.06 18.97
N THR A 144 15.32 1.09 19.64
CA THR A 144 16.45 1.35 20.52
C THR A 144 16.28 0.37 21.66
N HIS A 145 17.04 -0.73 21.66
CA HIS A 145 17.16 -1.56 22.83
C HIS A 145 17.63 -0.66 23.96
N GLY A 146 16.70 -0.31 24.85
CA GLY A 146 16.99 0.47 26.04
C GLY A 146 17.99 -0.33 26.86
N SER A 147 19.26 0.06 26.80
CA SER A 147 20.23 -0.21 27.85
C SER A 147 19.75 0.53 29.10
N SER A 148 18.75 -0.03 29.79
CA SER A 148 18.41 0.35 31.15
C SER A 148 19.50 -0.17 32.07
N ARG A 149 20.65 0.51 32.06
CA ARG A 149 21.61 0.39 33.15
C ARG A 149 21.07 1.29 34.26
N ALA A 150 20.46 0.65 35.26
CA ALA A 150 20.00 1.32 36.47
C ALA A 150 21.15 2.17 37.07
N PRO A 151 20.88 3.37 37.59
CA PRO A 151 21.86 4.09 38.40
C PRO A 151 22.15 3.24 39.65
N GLY A 152 23.39 2.80 39.78
CA GLY A 152 23.84 2.07 40.96
C GLY A 152 23.62 2.91 42.21
N ALA A 153 22.86 2.36 43.15
CA ALA A 153 22.76 2.87 44.50
C ALA A 153 24.11 2.69 45.22
N GLU A 154 24.56 3.80 45.81
CA GLU A 154 25.27 3.91 47.09
C GLU A 154 26.44 2.97 47.41
N ALA A 155 27.62 3.58 47.59
CA ALA A 155 28.45 3.29 48.76
C ALA A 155 29.10 4.60 49.24
N ARG A 156 28.51 5.18 50.29
CA ARG A 156 29.19 6.13 51.18
C ARG A 156 30.37 5.38 51.81
N HIS A 157 31.52 6.01 51.91
CA HIS A 157 32.57 5.62 52.84
C HIS A 157 32.92 6.83 53.71
N PRO A 158 32.95 6.67 55.04
CA PRO A 158 33.35 7.72 55.96
C PRO A 158 34.89 7.73 56.09
N THR A 159 35.44 8.94 56.21
CA THR A 159 36.52 9.33 57.14
C THR A 159 36.70 10.83 57.01
#